data_AF-A0A936LNS9-F1
#
_entry.id   AF-A0A936LNS9-F1
#
_cell.length_a   1.000
_cell.length_b   1.000
_cell.length_c   1.000
_cell.angle_alpha   90.00
_cell.angle_beta   90.00
_cell.angle_gamma   90.00
#
_symmetry.space_group_name_H-M   'P 1'
#
loop_
_entity.id
_entity.type
_entity.pdbx_description
1 polymer ?
#
loop_
_entity_poly.entity_id
_entity_poly.type
_entity_poly.pdbx_seq_one_letter_code
_entity_poly.pdbx_strand_id
1 'polypeptide(L)'
;MTYHLCFPERRCATVDDLEPLQFITQAPTENDARRKLDMTAQPLESELVFAGSRYTIFQPILPIECKRLPTPVGKDRDKREYVYSAQSTSGGIHRFKMGAHGAQHSFAAMIAYVQENTCAHWLGEVNGWISALATSHGPLWSHSDELQISTTEDASGVMRMKSRHTRANGRPAISLEHLWVQQE
;
A
#
# COMPACT_ATOMS: atom_id res chain seq x y z
N MET A 1 -8.79 -13.36 25.01
CA MET A 1 -9.12 -12.07 25.63
C MET A 1 -9.52 -11.16 24.48
N THR A 2 -10.47 -10.22 24.61
CA THR A 2 -10.85 -9.36 23.48
C THR A 2 -10.23 -7.98 23.68
N TYR A 3 -9.36 -7.57 22.77
CA TYR A 3 -8.77 -6.23 22.81
C TYR A 3 -9.74 -5.24 22.14
N HIS A 4 -10.05 -4.15 22.86
CA HIS A 4 -10.84 -3.03 22.35
C HIS A 4 -9.91 -1.83 22.18
N LEU A 5 -9.47 -1.57 20.95
CA LEU A 5 -8.72 -0.35 20.63
C LEU A 5 -9.71 0.74 20.22
N CYS A 6 -9.96 1.67 21.14
CA CYS A 6 -10.76 2.87 20.89
C CYS A 6 -9.84 4.08 21.01
N PHE A 7 -9.47 4.69 19.87
CA PHE A 7 -8.71 5.94 19.85
C PHE A 7 -9.65 7.11 19.56
N PRO A 8 -10.21 7.77 20.59
CA PRO A 8 -10.87 9.03 20.39
C PRO A 8 -9.79 10.09 20.14
N GLU A 9 -9.78 10.62 18.92
CA GLU A 9 -8.96 11.75 18.47
C GLU A 9 -7.48 11.48 18.17
N ARG A 10 -7.05 12.03 17.03
CA ARG A 10 -5.76 11.80 16.36
C ARG A 10 -4.56 12.00 17.32
N ARG A 11 -3.88 10.92 17.69
CA ARG A 11 -2.49 10.93 18.16
C ARG A 11 -1.73 9.74 17.55
N CYS A 12 -0.42 9.90 17.37
CA CYS A 12 0.46 8.80 16.96
C CYS A 12 0.26 7.59 17.86
N ALA A 13 0.17 6.40 17.26
CA ALA A 13 0.23 5.14 17.99
C ALA A 13 1.60 4.98 18.65
N THR A 14 1.60 4.50 19.89
CA THR A 14 2.79 4.00 20.59
C THR A 14 3.08 2.56 20.16
N VAL A 15 4.22 2.00 20.57
CA VAL A 15 4.53 0.58 20.33
C VAL A 15 3.53 -0.31 21.08
N ASP A 16 3.12 0.12 22.28
CA ASP A 16 2.15 -0.60 23.11
C ASP A 16 0.78 -0.67 22.43
N ASP A 17 0.40 0.37 21.67
CA ASP A 17 -0.83 0.39 20.86
C ASP A 17 -0.82 -0.64 19.71
N LEU A 18 0.36 -1.16 19.35
CA LEU A 18 0.55 -2.18 18.32
C LEU A 18 0.70 -3.59 18.90
N GLU A 19 0.80 -3.77 20.22
CA GLU A 19 0.88 -5.09 20.89
C GLU A 19 -0.21 -6.09 20.44
N PRO A 20 -1.48 -5.70 20.22
CA PRO A 20 -2.50 -6.66 19.80
C PRO A 20 -2.41 -7.03 18.31
N LEU A 21 -1.40 -6.53 17.58
CA LEU A 21 -1.18 -6.78 16.17
C LEU A 21 0.05 -7.66 15.93
N GLN A 22 -0.06 -8.51 14.93
CA GLN A 22 1.07 -9.20 14.30
C GLN A 22 1.19 -8.79 12.84
N PHE A 23 2.43 -8.73 12.35
CA PHE A 23 2.70 -8.52 10.93
C PHE A 23 3.01 -9.86 10.27
N ILE A 24 2.20 -10.24 9.29
CA ILE A 24 2.34 -11.49 8.55
C ILE A 24 2.82 -11.18 7.15
N THR A 25 3.90 -11.84 6.72
CA THR A 25 4.40 -11.75 5.35
C THR A 25 3.72 -12.79 4.45
N GLN A 26 3.55 -12.47 3.16
CA GLN A 26 3.00 -13.40 2.17
C GLN A 26 1.60 -13.95 2.52
N ALA A 27 0.76 -13.14 3.17
CA ALA A 27 -0.59 -13.53 3.59
C ALA A 27 -1.55 -13.65 2.38
N PRO A 28 -2.45 -14.64 2.33
CA PRO A 28 -3.46 -14.74 1.28
C PRO A 28 -4.33 -13.49 1.18
N THR A 29 -4.74 -13.11 -0.03
CA THR A 29 -5.78 -12.07 -0.22
C THR A 29 -7.16 -12.62 0.11
N GLU A 30 -8.10 -11.75 0.50
CA GLU A 30 -9.44 -12.15 0.96
C GLU A 30 -10.27 -12.84 -0.14
N ASN A 31 -9.97 -12.57 -1.40
CA ASN A 31 -10.75 -13.05 -2.56
C ASN A 31 -10.05 -14.15 -3.37
N ASP A 32 -8.74 -14.35 -3.21
CA ASP A 32 -7.99 -15.36 -3.97
C ASP A 32 -6.76 -15.82 -3.17
N ALA A 33 -6.82 -17.05 -2.65
CA ALA A 33 -5.73 -17.62 -1.86
C ALA A 33 -4.44 -17.87 -2.66
N ARG A 34 -4.49 -17.84 -4.00
CA ARG A 34 -3.30 -17.93 -4.86
C ARG A 34 -2.55 -16.60 -4.94
N ARG A 35 -3.22 -15.49 -4.62
CA ARG A 35 -2.61 -14.16 -4.54
C ARG A 35 -2.26 -13.87 -3.09
N LYS A 36 -1.08 -13.29 -2.89
CA LYS A 36 -0.54 -13.01 -1.57
C LYS A 36 -0.21 -11.53 -1.46
N LEU A 37 -0.61 -10.91 -0.36
CA LEU A 37 -0.10 -9.63 0.10
C LEU A 37 1.35 -9.82 0.51
N ASP A 38 2.21 -8.85 0.23
CA ASP A 38 3.60 -8.91 0.69
C ASP A 38 3.65 -8.89 2.22
N MET A 39 2.81 -8.05 2.82
CA MET A 39 2.64 -7.98 4.27
C MET A 39 1.21 -7.56 4.65
N THR A 40 0.79 -7.89 5.85
CA THR A 40 -0.44 -7.36 6.46
C THR A 40 -0.31 -7.26 7.96
N ALA A 41 -0.98 -6.29 8.57
CA ALA A 41 -1.28 -6.33 10.00
C ALA A 41 -2.52 -7.21 10.24
N GLN A 42 -2.48 -8.05 11.27
CA GLN A 42 -3.59 -8.91 11.71
C GLN A 42 -3.66 -8.95 13.24
N PRO A 43 -4.82 -9.30 13.82
CA PRO A 43 -4.90 -9.53 15.26
C PRO A 43 -3.92 -10.61 15.72
N LEU A 44 -3.26 -10.41 16.85
CA LEU A 44 -2.44 -11.43 17.50
C LEU A 44 -3.33 -12.50 18.17
N GLU A 45 -4.40 -12.06 18.84
CA GLU A 45 -5.41 -12.94 19.44
C GLU A 45 -6.61 -13.16 18.51
N SER A 46 -7.52 -14.05 18.92
CA SER A 46 -8.65 -14.51 18.10
C SER A 46 -9.45 -13.37 17.47
N GLU A 47 -9.58 -12.24 18.16
CA GLU A 47 -10.35 -11.09 17.69
C GLU A 47 -9.80 -9.75 18.18
N LEU A 48 -9.87 -8.75 17.32
CA LEU A 48 -9.62 -7.34 17.63
C LEU A 48 -10.83 -6.52 17.22
N VAL A 49 -11.31 -5.65 18.11
CA VAL A 49 -12.27 -4.61 17.73
C VAL A 49 -11.53 -3.29 17.59
N PHE A 50 -11.50 -2.75 16.37
CA PHE A 50 -10.85 -1.50 16.03
C PHE A 50 -11.84 -0.58 15.31
N ALA A 51 -12.00 0.64 15.82
CA ALA A 51 -12.90 1.66 15.26
C ALA A 51 -14.35 1.17 14.98
N GLY A 52 -14.87 0.29 15.85
CA GLY A 52 -16.20 -0.31 15.72
C GLY A 52 -16.29 -1.51 14.76
N SER A 53 -15.20 -1.85 14.07
CA SER A 53 -15.10 -3.03 13.21
C SER A 53 -14.44 -4.18 13.96
N ARG A 54 -14.95 -5.40 13.76
CA ARG A 54 -14.39 -6.63 14.34
C ARG A 54 -13.51 -7.32 13.29
N TYR A 55 -12.27 -7.62 13.67
CA TYR A 55 -11.29 -8.32 12.87
C TYR A 55 -10.93 -9.63 13.56
N THR A 56 -10.77 -10.68 12.77
CA THR A 56 -10.27 -11.98 13.23
C THR A 56 -8.87 -12.21 12.68
N ILE A 57 -8.16 -13.22 13.20
CA ILE A 57 -6.86 -13.66 12.68
C ILE A 57 -6.88 -14.06 11.19
N PHE A 58 -8.06 -14.21 10.58
CA PHE A 58 -8.19 -14.56 9.16
C PHE A 58 -8.38 -13.35 8.25
N GLN A 59 -8.52 -12.15 8.82
CA GLN A 59 -8.83 -10.93 8.09
C GLN A 59 -7.66 -9.94 8.18
N PRO A 60 -7.02 -9.60 7.04
CA PRO A 60 -6.11 -8.46 6.96
C PRO A 60 -6.77 -7.21 7.55
N ILE A 61 -6.11 -6.54 8.51
CA ILE A 61 -6.55 -5.22 8.99
C ILE A 61 -6.03 -4.14 8.04
N LEU A 62 -4.76 -4.24 7.67
CA LEU A 62 -4.07 -3.30 6.80
C LEU A 62 -3.32 -4.09 5.71
N PRO A 63 -3.83 -4.12 4.48
CA PRO A 63 -3.10 -4.69 3.36
C PRO A 63 -1.86 -3.85 3.04
N ILE A 64 -0.71 -4.50 2.87
CA ILE A 64 0.56 -3.83 2.57
C ILE A 64 1.22 -4.49 1.35
N GLU A 65 1.52 -3.67 0.34
CA GLU A 65 2.35 -4.07 -0.80
C GLU A 65 3.77 -3.53 -0.60
N CYS A 66 4.77 -4.36 -0.88
CA CYS A 66 6.18 -4.00 -0.76
C CYS A 66 6.85 -3.99 -2.13
N LYS A 67 7.67 -2.95 -2.39
CA LYS A 67 8.40 -2.80 -3.65
C LYS A 67 9.84 -2.37 -3.41
N ARG A 68 10.68 -2.64 -4.40
CA ARG A 68 12.06 -2.15 -4.48
C ARG A 68 12.13 -1.09 -5.58
N LEU A 69 12.88 -0.03 -5.35
CA LEU A 69 13.13 1.05 -6.31
C LEU A 69 14.66 1.21 -6.47
N PRO A 70 15.23 0.96 -7.68
CA PRO A 70 14.56 0.49 -8.88
C PRO A 70 14.00 -0.94 -8.74
N THR A 71 13.06 -1.28 -9.63
CA THR A 71 12.62 -2.67 -9.78
C THR A 71 13.82 -3.52 -10.21
N PRO A 72 14.12 -4.65 -9.53
CA PRO A 72 15.23 -5.52 -9.91
C PRO A 72 15.12 -6.00 -11.35
N VAL A 73 16.25 -6.02 -12.06
CA VAL A 73 16.31 -6.49 -13.44
C VAL A 73 15.93 -7.97 -13.50
N GLY A 74 14.99 -8.30 -14.38
CA GLY A 74 14.55 -9.67 -14.64
C GLY A 74 13.76 -9.75 -15.94
N LYS A 75 13.73 -10.94 -16.54
CA LYS A 75 13.12 -11.18 -17.87
C LYS A 75 11.67 -10.70 -17.97
N ASP A 76 10.90 -10.88 -16.89
CA ASP A 76 9.47 -10.58 -16.83
C ASP A 76 9.16 -9.41 -15.89
N ARG A 77 10.16 -8.57 -15.58
CA ARG A 77 10.02 -7.44 -14.66
C ARG A 77 9.83 -6.13 -15.42
N ASP A 78 8.78 -5.38 -15.08
CA ASP A 78 8.55 -4.04 -15.64
C ASP A 78 9.16 -3.00 -14.68
N LYS A 79 9.98 -2.09 -15.21
CA LYS A 79 10.60 -1.03 -14.38
C LYS A 79 9.55 -0.21 -13.60
N ARG A 80 8.32 -0.13 -14.12
CA ARG A 80 7.19 0.62 -13.55
C ARG A 80 6.39 -0.15 -12.50
N GLU A 81 6.83 -1.34 -12.09
CA GLU A 81 6.09 -2.26 -11.20
C GLU A 81 5.58 -1.66 -9.89
N TYR A 82 6.16 -0.56 -9.41
CA TYR A 82 5.59 0.21 -8.31
C TYR A 82 4.14 0.62 -8.61
N VAL A 83 3.90 1.09 -9.83
CA VAL A 83 2.62 1.61 -10.32
C VAL A 83 1.88 0.54 -11.11
N TYR A 84 2.50 0.04 -12.17
CA TYR A 84 1.86 -0.71 -13.26
C TYR A 84 2.85 -1.67 -13.93
N SER A 85 2.35 -2.74 -14.55
CA SER A 85 3.14 -3.63 -15.42
C SER A 85 2.41 -3.77 -16.75
N ALA A 86 3.07 -3.53 -17.88
CA ALA A 86 2.43 -3.68 -19.19
C ALA A 86 2.11 -5.13 -19.52
N GLN A 87 2.83 -6.08 -18.92
CA GLN A 87 2.69 -7.50 -19.23
C GLN A 87 1.66 -8.19 -18.33
N SER A 88 1.20 -7.54 -17.26
CA SER A 88 0.30 -8.17 -16.29
C SER A 88 -0.39 -7.17 -15.36
N THR A 89 -1.42 -7.61 -14.63
CA THR A 89 -2.05 -6.82 -13.57
C THR A 89 -1.23 -6.81 -12.26
N SER A 90 0.10 -6.90 -12.36
CA SER A 90 1.00 -7.16 -11.23
C SER A 90 1.64 -5.90 -10.61
N GLY A 91 1.43 -4.73 -11.20
CA GLY A 91 1.90 -3.46 -10.64
C GLY A 91 1.26 -3.16 -9.29
N GLY A 92 2.01 -2.60 -8.34
CA GLY A 92 1.59 -2.41 -6.95
C GLY A 92 0.29 -1.60 -6.83
N ILE A 93 0.31 -0.34 -7.29
CA ILE A 93 -0.90 0.52 -7.30
C ILE A 93 -2.01 -0.12 -8.14
N HIS A 94 -1.65 -0.69 -9.30
CA HIS A 94 -2.62 -1.32 -10.21
C HIS A 94 -3.39 -2.46 -9.52
N ARG A 95 -2.76 -3.29 -8.68
CA ARG A 95 -3.44 -4.36 -7.93
C ARG A 95 -4.52 -3.82 -6.99
N PHE A 96 -4.25 -2.71 -6.31
CA PHE A 96 -5.25 -2.06 -5.45
C PHE A 96 -6.40 -1.48 -6.27
N LYS A 97 -6.09 -0.81 -7.39
CA LYS A 97 -7.09 -0.24 -8.33
C LYS A 97 -8.02 -1.31 -8.91
N MET A 98 -7.49 -2.49 -9.22
CA MET A 98 -8.28 -3.63 -9.72
C MET A 98 -8.99 -4.43 -8.62
N GLY A 99 -8.69 -4.15 -7.34
CA GLY A 99 -9.18 -4.96 -6.23
C GLY A 99 -8.62 -6.37 -6.19
N ALA A 100 -7.45 -6.57 -6.80
CA ALA A 100 -6.65 -7.76 -6.59
C ALA A 100 -6.14 -7.81 -5.15
N HIS A 101 -5.69 -6.65 -4.62
CA HIS A 101 -5.29 -6.46 -3.23
C HIS A 101 -6.25 -5.46 -2.55
N GLY A 102 -6.54 -5.67 -1.26
CA GLY A 102 -7.36 -4.75 -0.46
C GLY A 102 -8.78 -4.55 -1.01
N ALA A 103 -9.41 -5.60 -1.53
CA ALA A 103 -10.70 -5.49 -2.22
C ALA A 103 -11.84 -4.99 -1.32
N GLN A 104 -11.76 -5.32 -0.04
CA GLN A 104 -12.72 -4.97 1.01
C GLN A 104 -12.25 -3.75 1.84
N HIS A 105 -11.16 -3.12 1.43
CA HIS A 105 -10.50 -2.04 2.18
C HIS A 105 -10.63 -0.70 1.47
N SER A 106 -10.90 0.35 2.25
CA SER A 106 -10.84 1.74 1.82
C SER A 106 -9.46 2.37 2.03
N PHE A 107 -8.57 1.66 2.74
CA PHE A 107 -7.23 2.11 3.09
C PHE A 107 -6.23 0.96 3.01
N ALA A 108 -5.05 1.21 2.48
CA ALA A 108 -3.93 0.26 2.45
C ALA A 108 -2.59 1.02 2.50
N ALA A 109 -1.49 0.29 2.61
CA ALA A 109 -0.15 0.88 2.57
C ALA A 109 0.70 0.29 1.45
N MET A 110 1.66 1.09 0.99
CA MET A 110 2.75 0.66 0.13
C MET A 110 4.07 1.03 0.77
N ILE A 111 4.97 0.06 0.91
CA ILE A 111 6.32 0.29 1.39
C ILE A 111 7.28 0.14 0.22
N ALA A 112 8.14 1.13 0.00
CA ALA A 112 9.22 1.03 -0.97
C ALA A 112 10.56 1.05 -0.26
N TYR A 113 11.46 0.15 -0.66
CA TYR A 113 12.87 0.24 -0.32
C TYR A 113 13.61 0.92 -1.48
N VAL A 114 14.10 2.12 -1.25
CA VAL A 114 14.80 2.94 -2.25
C VAL A 114 16.30 2.67 -2.15
N GLN A 115 16.82 1.96 -3.14
CA GLN A 115 18.17 1.39 -3.13
C GLN A 115 19.15 2.10 -4.03
N GLU A 116 18.65 2.79 -5.05
CA GLU A 116 19.46 3.64 -5.93
C GLU A 116 18.70 4.94 -6.14
N ASN A 117 19.43 6.05 -6.30
CA ASN A 117 18.89 7.42 -6.35
C ASN A 117 18.16 7.82 -5.04
N THR A 118 17.58 9.02 -5.04
CA THR A 118 16.87 9.58 -3.90
C THR A 118 15.36 9.31 -3.97
N CYS A 119 14.67 9.37 -2.83
CA CYS A 119 13.20 9.38 -2.80
C CYS A 119 12.62 10.48 -3.70
N ALA A 120 13.22 11.68 -3.75
CA ALA A 120 12.77 12.76 -4.63
C ALA A 120 12.87 12.41 -6.13
N HIS A 121 13.95 11.73 -6.54
CA HIS A 121 14.10 11.24 -7.92
C HIS A 121 12.97 10.26 -8.28
N TRP A 122 12.74 9.27 -7.42
CA TRP A 122 11.70 8.26 -7.68
C TRP A 122 10.28 8.83 -7.63
N LEU A 123 10.03 9.88 -6.84
CA LEU A 123 8.73 10.54 -6.82
C LEU A 123 8.43 11.16 -8.18
N GLY A 124 9.43 11.79 -8.79
CA GLY A 124 9.35 12.30 -10.16
C GLY A 124 9.06 11.20 -11.17
N GLU A 125 9.80 10.09 -11.12
CA GLU A 125 9.59 8.95 -12.03
C GLU A 125 8.20 8.32 -11.86
N VAL A 126 7.79 8.02 -10.63
CA VAL A 126 6.51 7.39 -10.31
C VAL A 126 5.33 8.27 -10.75
N ASN A 127 5.35 9.56 -10.42
CA ASN A 127 4.30 10.48 -10.86
C ASN A 127 4.33 10.70 -12.37
N GLY A 128 5.52 10.71 -12.99
CA GLY A 128 5.66 10.71 -14.45
C GLY A 128 5.01 9.49 -15.11
N TRP A 129 5.18 8.30 -14.55
CA TRP A 129 4.52 7.09 -15.06
C TRP A 129 3.00 7.14 -14.88
N ILE A 130 2.52 7.65 -13.74
CA ILE A 130 1.07 7.83 -13.49
C ILE A 130 0.47 8.82 -14.48
N SER A 131 1.13 9.96 -14.70
CA SER A 131 0.71 10.99 -15.67
C SER A 131 0.64 10.44 -17.11
N ALA A 132 1.63 9.63 -17.51
CA ALA A 132 1.61 8.93 -18.79
C ALA A 132 0.43 7.92 -18.90
N LEU A 133 0.13 7.20 -17.82
CA LEU A 133 -1.03 6.29 -17.76
C LEU A 133 -2.36 7.04 -17.77
N ALA A 134 -2.46 8.19 -17.10
CA ALA A 134 -3.66 9.04 -17.12
C ALA A 134 -4.01 9.47 -18.56
N THR A 135 -2.99 9.76 -19.37
CA THR A 135 -3.16 10.13 -20.77
C THR A 135 -3.56 8.94 -21.66
N SER A 136 -2.99 7.75 -21.42
CA SER A 136 -3.10 6.60 -22.33
C SER A 136 -4.12 5.53 -21.92
N HIS A 137 -4.51 5.47 -20.64
CA HIS A 137 -5.33 4.40 -20.04
C HIS A 137 -6.49 4.96 -19.21
N GLY A 138 -6.95 6.18 -19.49
CA GLY A 138 -8.21 6.68 -18.98
C GLY A 138 -9.39 5.76 -19.37
N PRO A 139 -10.41 5.58 -18.52
CA PRO A 139 -10.67 6.29 -17.27
C PRO A 139 -10.07 5.63 -16.02
N LEU A 140 -9.34 4.53 -16.16
CA LEU A 140 -8.80 3.81 -15.00
C LEU A 140 -7.75 4.64 -14.26
N TRP A 141 -6.94 5.41 -15.00
CA TRP A 141 -5.90 6.29 -14.48
C TRP A 141 -6.24 7.76 -14.71
N SER A 142 -5.81 8.61 -13.78
CA SER A 142 -6.01 10.05 -13.77
C SER A 142 -4.84 10.74 -13.08
N HIS A 143 -4.67 12.05 -13.30
CA HIS A 143 -3.68 12.84 -12.55
C HIS A 143 -3.97 12.89 -11.04
N SER A 144 -5.20 12.60 -10.62
CA SER A 144 -5.53 12.51 -9.19
C SER A 144 -4.93 11.28 -8.50
N ASP A 145 -4.41 10.32 -9.26
CA ASP A 145 -3.73 9.14 -8.74
C ASP A 145 -2.27 9.44 -8.34
N GLU A 146 -1.71 10.61 -8.67
CA GLU A 146 -0.33 10.97 -8.37
C GLU A 146 -0.06 11.06 -6.86
N LEU A 147 1.12 10.62 -6.44
CA LEU A 147 1.56 10.63 -5.05
C LEU A 147 1.75 12.07 -4.58
N GLN A 148 1.18 12.38 -3.43
CA GLN A 148 1.25 13.68 -2.77
C GLN A 148 2.08 13.56 -1.50
N ILE A 149 3.10 14.40 -1.34
CA ILE A 149 3.94 14.41 -0.13
C ILE A 149 3.06 14.74 1.09
N SER A 150 3.10 13.88 2.11
CA SER A 150 2.42 14.10 3.39
C SER A 150 3.38 14.67 4.44
N THR A 151 4.63 14.24 4.43
CA THR A 151 5.75 14.84 5.19
C THR A 151 7.02 14.78 4.35
N THR A 152 7.87 15.81 4.45
CA THR A 152 9.24 15.74 3.90
C THR A 152 10.03 14.65 4.62
N GLU A 153 11.04 14.10 3.94
CA GLU A 153 11.96 13.13 4.51
C GLU A 153 12.46 13.62 5.88
N ASP A 154 12.21 12.82 6.92
CA ASP A 154 12.69 13.12 8.25
C ASP A 154 14.11 12.57 8.43
N ALA A 155 14.74 12.86 9.57
CA ALA A 155 16.09 12.39 9.88
C ALA A 155 16.22 10.84 9.91
N SER A 156 15.12 10.09 9.77
CA SER A 156 15.13 8.63 9.70
C SER A 156 15.25 8.06 8.29
N GLY A 157 15.39 8.92 7.27
CA GLY A 157 15.48 8.48 5.87
C GLY A 157 14.17 7.94 5.32
N VAL A 158 13.04 8.38 5.89
CA VAL A 158 11.70 7.93 5.48
C VAL A 158 10.92 9.09 4.86
N MET A 159 10.52 8.92 3.60
CA MET A 159 9.58 9.81 2.92
C MET A 159 8.16 9.24 3.00
N ARG A 160 7.21 10.06 3.46
CA ARG A 160 5.80 9.70 3.54
C ARG A 160 4.99 10.47 2.52
N MET A 161 4.17 9.74 1.77
CA MET A 161 3.27 10.28 0.77
C MET A 161 1.90 9.60 0.87
N LYS A 162 0.89 10.23 0.29
CA LYS A 162 -0.45 9.66 0.16
C LYS A 162 -0.94 9.76 -1.27
N SER A 163 -1.80 8.84 -1.66
CA SER A 163 -2.54 8.91 -2.92
C SER A 163 -3.96 8.37 -2.71
N ARG A 164 -4.86 8.71 -3.64
CA ARG A 164 -6.23 8.21 -3.61
C ARG A 164 -6.64 7.77 -5.00
N HIS A 165 -7.11 6.53 -5.10
CA HIS A 165 -7.38 5.92 -6.38
C HIS A 165 -8.85 5.55 -6.55
N THR A 166 -9.42 5.97 -7.68
CA THR A 166 -10.64 5.36 -8.19
C THR A 166 -10.36 3.90 -8.57
N ARG A 167 -11.36 3.04 -8.36
CA ARG A 167 -11.24 1.60 -8.60
C ARG A 167 -12.17 1.15 -9.72
N ALA A 168 -11.77 0.09 -10.39
CA ALA A 168 -12.61 -0.55 -11.40
C ALA A 168 -13.86 -1.18 -10.77
N ASN A 169 -14.87 -1.46 -11.62
CA ASN A 169 -16.07 -2.23 -11.27
C ASN A 169 -16.91 -1.62 -10.12
N GLY A 170 -16.96 -0.29 -10.02
CA GLY A 170 -17.80 0.41 -9.05
C GLY A 170 -17.36 0.26 -7.58
N ARG A 171 -16.15 -0.27 -7.33
CA ARG A 171 -15.63 -0.40 -5.97
C ARG A 171 -15.37 0.99 -5.35
N PRO A 172 -15.58 1.15 -4.03
CA PRO A 172 -15.21 2.38 -3.33
C PRO A 172 -13.74 2.71 -3.56
N ALA A 173 -13.42 4.01 -3.69
CA ALA A 173 -12.04 4.45 -3.83
C ALA A 173 -11.18 3.97 -2.66
N ILE A 174 -9.88 3.77 -2.92
CA ILE A 174 -8.91 3.36 -1.92
C ILE A 174 -7.86 4.47 -1.73
N SER A 175 -7.57 4.79 -0.47
CA SER A 175 -6.44 5.65 -0.11
C SER A 175 -5.22 4.79 0.19
N LEU A 176 -4.05 5.18 -0.32
CA LEU A 176 -2.79 4.51 -0.03
C LEU A 176 -1.88 5.46 0.74
N GLU A 177 -1.32 4.98 1.86
CA GLU A 177 -0.13 5.60 2.46
C GLU A 177 1.12 4.94 1.86
N HIS A 178 2.07 5.76 1.45
CA HIS A 178 3.33 5.33 0.87
C HIS A 178 4.46 5.67 1.85
N LEU A 179 5.19 4.65 2.29
CA LEU A 179 6.39 4.82 3.10
C LEU A 179 7.59 4.38 2.29
N TRP A 180 8.43 5.33 1.90
CA TRP A 180 9.68 5.04 1.20
C TRP A 180 10.82 5.16 2.17
N VAL A 181 11.58 4.07 2.31
CA VAL A 181 12.75 4.00 3.18
C VAL A 181 13.98 4.09 2.28
N GLN A 182 14.74 5.16 2.44
CA GLN A 182 16.02 5.37 1.77
C GLN A 182 17.06 4.41 2.37
N GLN A 183 17.71 3.63 1.52
CA GLN A 183 18.86 2.82 1.92
C GLN A 183 20.10 3.72 1.92
N GLU A 184 20.88 3.65 3.02
CA GLU A 184 22.22 4.23 3.14
C GLU A 184 23.25 3.47 2.30
#